data_AF-A0A0E0C4R2-F1
#
_entry.id   AF-A0A0E0C4R2-F1
#
_cell.length_a   1.000
_cell.length_b   1.000
_cell.length_c   1.000
_cell.angle_alpha   90.00
_cell.angle_beta   90.00
_cell.angle_gamma   90.00
#
_symmetry.space_group_name_H-M   'P 1'
#
loop_
_entity.id
_entity.type
_entity.pdbx_description
1 polymer ?
#
loop_
_entity_poly.entity_id
_entity_poly.type
_entity_poly.pdbx_seq_one_letter_code
_entity_poly.pdbx_strand_id
1 'polypeptide(L)'
;MAVLAARLDVYIYDYFMKRNLQATAKAFQAEGKVSLDPVASDAPGGFLFEWWSIFWDIFIARTNEKHSDVAASCIELSIHHKQVIPL
;
A
#
# COMPACT_ATOMS: atom_id res chain seq x y z
N MET A 1 -3.19 24.13 7.50
CA MET A 1 -2.21 23.13 6.98
C MET A 1 -1.82 22.07 8.01
N ALA A 2 -1.82 22.34 9.33
CA ALA A 2 -1.47 21.33 10.35
C ALA A 2 -2.51 20.19 10.56
N VAL A 3 -3.79 20.43 10.27
CA VAL A 3 -4.89 19.47 10.55
C VAL A 3 -4.89 18.26 9.58
N LEU A 4 -4.38 18.40 8.35
CA LEU A 4 -4.31 17.28 7.39
C LEU A 4 -3.14 16.33 7.70
N ALA A 5 -2.00 16.85 8.15
CA ALA A 5 -0.86 16.02 8.55
C ALA A 5 -1.21 15.13 9.75
N ALA A 6 -1.87 15.70 10.77
CA ALA A 6 -2.30 14.98 11.96
C ALA A 6 -3.26 13.80 11.64
N ARG A 7 -4.09 13.91 10.60
CA ARG A 7 -5.00 12.82 10.20
C ARG A 7 -4.25 11.66 9.53
N LEU A 8 -3.21 11.93 8.74
CA LEU A 8 -2.44 10.87 8.10
C LEU A 8 -1.68 10.04 9.15
N ASP A 9 -1.13 10.68 10.17
CA ASP A 9 -0.38 9.99 11.24
C ASP A 9 -1.26 8.98 11.98
N VAL A 10 -2.52 9.32 12.23
CA VAL A 10 -3.51 8.40 12.82
C VAL A 10 -3.75 7.18 11.92
N TYR A 11 -3.86 7.39 10.60
CA TYR A 11 -4.05 6.30 9.64
C TYR A 11 -2.82 5.39 9.49
N ILE A 12 -1.61 5.96 9.58
CA ILE A 12 -0.36 5.21 9.57
C ILE A 12 -0.24 4.37 10.86
N TYR A 13 -0.56 4.96 12.01
CA TYR A 13 -0.57 4.24 13.28
C TYR A 13 -1.59 3.10 13.28
N ASP A 14 -2.83 3.35 12.86
CA ASP A 14 -3.88 2.32 12.72
C ASP A 14 -3.42 1.17 11.78
N TYR A 15 -2.74 1.51 10.68
CA TYR A 15 -2.17 0.52 9.77
C TYR A 15 -1.15 -0.39 10.47
N PHE A 16 -0.21 0.16 11.24
CA PHE A 16 0.76 -0.64 11.97
C PHE A 16 0.10 -1.54 13.00
N MET A 17 -0.90 -1.03 13.73
CA MET A 17 -1.65 -1.81 14.72
C MET A 17 -2.39 -2.98 14.06
N LYS A 18 -3.10 -2.73 12.94
CA LYS A 18 -3.84 -3.75 12.18
C LYS A 18 -2.94 -4.79 11.49
N ARG A 19 -1.67 -4.47 11.23
CA ARG A 19 -0.66 -5.40 10.69
C ARG A 19 0.18 -6.08 11.78
N ASN A 20 -0.16 -5.88 13.05
CA ASN A 20 0.56 -6.41 14.20
C ASN A 20 2.01 -5.92 14.32
N LEU A 21 2.31 -4.74 13.77
CA LEU A 21 3.62 -4.07 13.81
C LEU A 21 3.72 -3.14 15.03
N GLN A 22 3.50 -3.71 16.22
CA GLN A 22 3.35 -2.96 17.48
C GLN A 22 4.60 -2.16 17.88
N ALA A 23 5.80 -2.73 17.66
CA ALA A 23 7.05 -2.04 17.95
C ALA A 23 7.23 -0.80 17.06
N THR A 24 6.92 -0.93 15.76
CA THR A 24 6.96 0.16 14.78
C THR A 24 5.93 1.23 15.12
N ALA A 25 4.71 0.85 15.49
CA ALA A 25 3.67 1.78 15.90
C ALA A 25 4.11 2.67 17.08
N LYS A 26 4.73 2.06 18.10
CA LYS A 26 5.24 2.76 19.28
C LYS A 26 6.41 3.69 18.96
N ALA A 27 7.36 3.24 18.14
CA ALA A 27 8.48 4.07 17.71
C ALA A 27 7.98 5.30 16.92
N PHE A 28 7.07 5.07 15.96
CA PHE A 28 6.45 6.13 15.16
C PHE A 28 5.72 7.16 16.01
N GLN A 29 4.94 6.70 17.00
CA GLN A 29 4.23 7.60 17.91
C GLN A 29 5.20 8.45 18.75
N ALA A 30 6.26 7.83 19.28
CA ALA A 30 7.24 8.51 20.13
C ALA A 30 8.03 9.58 19.36
N GLU A 31 8.40 9.29 18.11
CA GLU A 31 9.16 10.20 17.26
C GLU A 31 8.30 11.35 16.70
N GLY A 32 7.07 11.05 16.26
CA GLY A 32 6.19 12.01 15.62
C GLY A 32 5.37 12.89 16.57
N LYS A 33 5.37 12.59 17.88
CA LYS A 33 4.41 13.16 18.87
C LYS A 33 2.96 13.07 18.37
N VAL A 34 2.64 11.93 17.76
CA VAL A 34 1.35 11.72 17.11
C VAL A 34 0.23 11.80 18.14
N SER A 35 -0.65 12.78 17.99
CA SER A 35 -1.89 12.83 18.76
C SER A 35 -2.78 11.68 18.29
N LEU A 36 -3.05 10.72 19.18
CA LEU A 36 -3.94 9.58 18.91
C LEU A 36 -5.42 9.96 19.05
N ASP A 37 -5.76 11.23 18.80
CA ASP A 37 -7.14 11.71 18.96
C ASP A 37 -8.02 10.85 18.04
N PRO A 38 -8.99 10.11 18.60
CA PRO A 38 -9.62 9.02 17.90
C PRO A 38 -10.56 9.57 16.83
N VAL A 39 -10.04 9.74 15.61
CA VAL A 39 -10.88 9.74 14.43
C VAL A 39 -11.22 8.29 14.17
N ALA A 40 -12.35 7.85 14.72
CA ALA A 40 -12.95 6.56 14.49
C ALA A 40 -13.08 6.33 12.99
N SER A 41 -12.11 5.61 12.42
CA SER A 41 -12.15 5.16 11.04
C SER A 41 -12.50 3.68 11.08
N ASP A 42 -13.79 3.39 11.08
CA ASP A 42 -14.41 2.06 11.18
C ASP A 42 -14.16 1.14 9.97
N ALA A 43 -13.06 1.36 9.23
CA ALA A 43 -12.66 0.49 8.12
C ALA A 43 -12.02 -0.79 8.68
N PRO A 44 -12.58 -1.99 8.42
CA PRO A 44 -12.07 -3.26 8.95
C PRO A 44 -10.59 -3.49 8.59
N GLY A 45 -10.19 -3.10 7.37
CA GLY A 45 -8.80 -3.24 6.90
C GLY A 45 -7.88 -2.06 7.23
N GLY A 46 -8.45 -0.94 7.69
CA GLY A 46 -7.77 0.34 7.88
C GLY A 46 -7.88 1.23 6.63
N PHE A 47 -8.22 2.50 6.84
CA PHE A 47 -8.48 3.46 5.76
C PHE A 47 -7.29 3.60 4.81
N LEU A 48 -6.06 3.68 5.34
CA LEU A 48 -4.85 3.81 4.52
C LEU A 48 -4.69 2.62 3.57
N PHE A 49 -4.95 1.40 4.04
CA PHE A 49 -4.77 0.20 3.24
C PHE A 49 -5.82 0.10 2.13
N GLU A 50 -7.10 0.34 2.47
CA GLU A 50 -8.20 0.27 1.51
C GLU A 50 -8.05 1.36 0.43
N TRP A 51 -7.72 2.59 0.83
CA TRP A 51 -7.47 3.68 -0.11
C TRP A 51 -6.24 3.44 -0.99
N TRP A 52 -5.14 2.94 -0.41
CA TRP A 52 -3.91 2.66 -1.15
C TRP A 52 -4.09 1.56 -2.18
N SER A 53 -4.87 0.53 -1.85
CA SER A 53 -5.20 -0.56 -2.78
C SER A 53 -5.99 -0.02 -3.99
N ILE A 54 -7.02 0.79 -3.74
CA ILE A 54 -7.81 1.43 -4.80
C ILE A 54 -6.95 2.36 -5.67
N PHE A 55 -6.04 3.13 -5.04
CA PHE A 55 -5.11 3.98 -5.77
C PHE A 55 -4.25 3.18 -6.75
N TRP A 56 -3.69 2.06 -6.32
CA TRP A 56 -2.87 1.20 -7.18
C TRP A 56 -3.68 0.57 -8.32
N ASP A 57 -4.89 0.09 -8.05
CA ASP A 57 -5.75 -0.48 -9.08
C ASP A 57 -6.05 0.54 -10.19
N ILE A 58 -6.38 1.78 -9.80
CA ILE A 58 -6.64 2.88 -10.75
C ILE A 58 -5.35 3.30 -11.47
N PHE A 59 -4.23 3.39 -10.76
CA PHE A 59 -2.95 3.77 -11.34
C PHE A 59 -2.51 2.76 -12.40
N ILE A 60 -2.57 1.46 -12.09
CA ILE A 60 -2.27 0.38 -13.03
C ILE A 60 -3.24 0.43 -14.21
N ALA A 61 -4.55 0.56 -13.99
CA ALA A 61 -5.53 0.62 -15.07
C ALA A 61 -5.25 1.77 -16.07
N ARG A 62 -4.81 2.93 -15.56
CA ARG A 62 -4.52 4.12 -16.38
C ARG A 62 -3.11 4.17 -16.98
N THR A 63 -2.14 3.49 -16.39
CA THR A 63 -0.74 3.46 -16.88
C THR A 63 -0.45 2.22 -17.73
N ASN A 64 -1.18 1.13 -17.55
CA ASN A 64 -1.08 -0.07 -18.37
C ASN A 64 -1.67 0.13 -19.79
N GLU A 65 -2.60 1.07 -19.97
CA GLU A 65 -3.02 1.54 -21.30
C GLU A 65 -1.86 2.18 -22.12
N LYS A 66 -0.71 2.46 -21.48
CA LYS A 66 0.48 3.06 -22.11
C LYS A 66 1.73 2.16 -22.09
N HIS A 67 1.63 0.89 -21.70
CA HIS A 67 2.77 -0.01 -21.79
C HIS A 67 2.95 -0.55 -23.22
N SER A 68 3.84 0.14 -23.94
CA SER A 68 4.62 -0.33 -25.10
C SER A 68 5.01 -1.81 -24.97
N ASP A 69 5.02 -2.52 -26.12
CA ASP A 69 5.34 -3.94 -26.39
C ASP A 69 6.44 -4.61 -25.53
N VAL A 70 7.29 -3.84 -24.85
CA VAL A 70 8.38 -4.30 -23.98
C VAL A 70 7.89 -5.11 -22.78
N ALA A 71 6.76 -4.73 -22.14
CA ALA A 71 6.24 -5.49 -20.99
C ALA A 71 5.63 -6.84 -21.40
N ALA A 72 5.03 -6.91 -22.59
CA ALA A 72 4.55 -8.16 -23.18
C ALA A 72 5.73 -9.12 -23.43
N SER A 73 6.86 -8.61 -23.92
CA SER A 73 8.07 -9.41 -24.15
C SER A 73 8.63 -10.05 -22.86
N CYS A 74 8.60 -9.35 -21.71
CA CYS A 74 9.03 -9.94 -20.43
C CYS A 74 8.10 -11.06 -19.93
N ILE A 75 6.79 -10.94 -20.16
CA ILE A 75 5.80 -11.98 -19.83
C ILE A 75 5.94 -13.17 -20.80
N GLU A 76 6.20 -12.91 -22.08
CA GLU A 76 6.36 -13.96 -23.09
C GLU A 76 7.65 -14.79 -22.88
N LEU A 77 8.78 -14.15 -22.54
CA LEU A 77 10.02 -14.83 -22.17
C LEU A 77 9.87 -15.76 -20.96
N SER A 78 9.05 -15.36 -19.98
CA SER A 78 8.81 -16.15 -18.77
C SER A 78 7.82 -17.31 -18.99
N ILE A 79 6.87 -17.16 -19.92
CA ILE A 79 6.02 -18.26 -20.40
C ILE A 79 6.85 -19.28 -21.19
N HIS A 80 7.72 -18.83 -22.10
CA HIS A 80 8.52 -19.72 -22.94
C HIS A 80 9.58 -20.49 -22.15
N HIS A 81 10.18 -19.88 -21.13
CA HIS A 81 11.14 -20.55 -20.25
C HIS A 81 10.54 -21.71 -19.43
N LYS A 82 9.22 -21.77 -19.24
CA LYS A 82 8.55 -22.92 -18.57
C LYS A 82 8.24 -24.10 -19.48
N GLN A 83 8.40 -23.97 -20.80
CA GLN A 83 8.06 -25.03 -21.75
C GLN A 83 9.28 -25.84 -22.26
N VAL A 84 10.51 -25.41 -21.94
CA VAL A 84 11.77 -26.00 -22.47
C VAL A 84 12.56 -26.78 -21.41
N ILE A 85 11.99 -27.07 -20.24
CA ILE A 85 12.57 -28.03 -19.29
C ILE A 85 11.75 -29.34 -19.38
N PRO A 86 12.10 -30.29 -20.26
CA PRO A 86 11.72 -31.68 -20.02
C PRO A 86 12.53 -32.17 -18.81
N LEU A 87 11.92 -33.03 -18.00
CA LEU A 87 12.44 -33.62 -16.74
C LEU A 87 13.97 -33.67 -16.59
#